data_AF-A0A7Y1XKR8-F1
#
_entry.id   AF-A0A7Y1XKR8-F1
#
_cell.length_a   1.000
_cell.length_b   1.000
_cell.length_c   1.000
_cell.angle_alpha   90.00
_cell.angle_beta   90.00
_cell.angle_gamma   90.00
#
_symmetry.space_group_name_H-M   'P 1'
#
loop_
_entity.id
_entity.type
_entity.pdbx_description
1 polymer ?
#
loop_
_entity_poly.entity_id
_entity_poly.type
_entity_poly.pdbx_seq_one_letter_code
_entity_poly.pdbx_strand_id
1 'polypeptide(L)'
;FAQPPLETSTVYFTRANALGALINFTYFDGEEAIGKFNGLGYFVYECEPGKHLFWARSENKSFVEAELQPGGTYLIDVVPKMGGLKASVRLIPVDVSDYKMKKIQKLVTKQEARTFSEEELAEIQTDMAEVIARGMENYEKMQEKGKDVKQLSPEMTISEDDLVFVKKSKK
;
A
#
# COMPACT_ATOMS: atom_id res chain seq x y z
N PHE A 1 1.11 -4.59 17.84
CA PHE A 1 0.03 -4.08 16.99
C PHE A 1 -0.84 -3.17 17.84
N ALA A 2 -1.35 -2.08 17.31
CA ALA A 2 -2.36 -1.26 17.99
C ALA A 2 -3.57 -1.19 17.06
N GLN A 3 -4.77 -1.49 17.58
CA GLN A 3 -5.97 -1.25 16.79
C GLN A 3 -6.15 0.27 16.61
N PRO A 4 -6.53 0.74 15.42
CA PRO A 4 -6.78 2.15 15.22
C PRO A 4 -7.90 2.63 16.14
N PRO A 5 -7.81 3.86 16.67
CA PRO A 5 -8.96 4.55 17.23
C PRO A 5 -10.16 4.52 16.26
N LEU A 6 -11.39 4.58 16.77
CA LEU A 6 -12.58 4.68 15.92
C LEU A 6 -12.60 5.93 15.03
N GLU A 7 -11.71 6.90 15.27
CA GLU A 7 -11.58 8.12 14.49
C GLU A 7 -10.64 7.95 13.29
N THR A 8 -9.93 6.81 13.17
CA THR A 8 -8.97 6.56 12.10
C THR A 8 -9.17 5.20 11.46
N SER A 9 -8.57 5.01 10.29
CA SER A 9 -8.36 3.74 9.63
C SER A 9 -6.86 3.51 9.45
N THR A 10 -6.45 2.24 9.43
CA THR A 10 -5.04 1.86 9.25
C THR A 10 -4.87 1.06 7.97
N VAL A 11 -3.90 1.42 7.14
CA VAL A 11 -3.55 0.67 5.92
C VAL A 11 -2.09 0.24 5.96
N TYR A 12 -1.87 -1.07 5.86
CA TYR A 12 -0.56 -1.67 5.74
C TYR A 12 -0.15 -1.73 4.26
N PHE A 13 0.94 -1.08 3.91
CA PHE A 13 1.56 -1.21 2.59
C PHE A 13 2.74 -2.16 2.70
N THR A 14 2.57 -3.40 2.24
CA THR A 14 3.58 -4.46 2.42
C THR A 14 4.28 -4.78 1.13
N ARG A 15 5.61 -4.78 1.13
CA ARG A 15 6.42 -5.26 0.02
C ARG A 15 7.08 -6.57 0.42
N ALA A 16 6.31 -7.65 0.34
CA ALA A 16 6.74 -8.99 0.77
C ALA A 16 7.53 -9.77 -0.31
N ASN A 17 7.73 -9.17 -1.48
CA ASN A 17 8.50 -9.74 -2.58
C ASN A 17 9.84 -9.00 -2.76
N ALA A 18 10.95 -9.75 -2.67
CA ALA A 18 12.31 -9.23 -2.78
C ALA A 18 12.72 -8.87 -4.22
N LEU A 19 11.90 -9.23 -5.22
CA LEU A 19 12.19 -8.91 -6.61
C LEU A 19 12.36 -7.40 -6.79
N GLY A 20 13.43 -6.99 -7.48
CA GLY A 20 13.68 -5.58 -7.76
C GLY A 20 13.99 -4.74 -6.54
N ALA A 21 14.67 -5.31 -5.53
CA ALA A 21 14.93 -4.65 -4.26
C ALA A 21 15.53 -3.23 -4.37
N LEU A 22 16.22 -2.90 -5.46
CA LEU A 22 16.79 -1.56 -5.69
C LEU A 22 15.81 -0.53 -6.27
N ILE A 23 14.61 -0.96 -6.70
CA ILE A 23 13.61 -0.06 -7.28
C ILE A 23 12.89 0.67 -6.15
N ASN A 24 12.95 2.00 -6.19
CA ASN A 24 12.15 2.87 -5.33
C ASN A 24 10.70 2.93 -5.82
N PHE A 25 9.78 2.77 -4.88
CA PHE A 25 8.38 3.09 -5.06
C PHE A 25 8.04 4.29 -4.19
N THR A 26 7.29 5.23 -4.76
CA THR A 26 6.68 6.33 -4.01
C THR A 26 5.19 6.05 -3.91
N TYR A 27 4.62 6.29 -2.73
CA TYR A 27 3.25 5.98 -2.38
C TYR A 27 2.51 7.28 -2.09
N PHE A 28 1.23 7.30 -2.48
CA PHE A 28 0.39 8.47 -2.38
C PHE A 28 -1.01 8.08 -1.94
N ASP A 29 -1.69 9.03 -1.30
CA ASP A 29 -3.13 9.04 -1.08
C ASP A 29 -3.70 10.32 -1.72
N GLY A 30 -4.44 10.16 -2.81
CA GLY A 30 -4.84 11.28 -3.66
C GLY A 30 -3.61 12.07 -4.12
N GLU A 31 -3.48 13.30 -3.64
CA GLU A 31 -2.36 14.20 -3.95
C GLU A 31 -1.25 14.23 -2.89
N GLU A 32 -1.42 13.50 -1.78
CA GLU A 32 -0.50 13.51 -0.65
C GLU A 32 0.53 12.39 -0.77
N ALA A 33 1.81 12.71 -0.59
CA ALA A 33 2.87 11.73 -0.45
C ALA A 33 2.83 11.09 0.95
N ILE A 34 2.70 9.77 1.00
CA ILE A 34 2.59 9.00 2.26
C ILE A 34 3.81 8.11 2.53
N GLY A 35 4.77 8.07 1.60
CA GLY A 35 6.02 7.37 1.81
C GLY A 35 6.80 7.08 0.53
N LYS A 36 8.06 6.70 0.69
CA LYS A 36 8.93 6.29 -0.41
C LYS A 36 9.95 5.28 0.07
N PHE A 37 9.95 4.09 -0.51
CA PHE A 37 10.94 3.09 -0.12
C PHE A 37 11.25 2.03 -1.18
N ASN A 38 12.40 1.38 -1.02
CA ASN A 38 12.84 0.22 -1.82
C ASN A 38 13.06 -1.02 -0.94
N GLY A 39 13.24 -2.18 -1.59
CA GLY A 39 13.55 -3.43 -0.90
C GLY A 39 12.37 -4.06 -0.18
N LEU A 40 12.65 -5.10 0.58
CA LEU A 40 11.68 -5.72 1.48
C LEU A 40 11.35 -4.76 2.63
N GLY A 41 10.08 -4.69 2.99
CA GLY A 41 9.63 -3.89 4.12
C GLY A 41 8.16 -3.53 3.99
N TYR A 42 7.66 -2.88 5.01
CA TYR A 42 6.31 -2.33 5.02
C TYR A 42 6.32 -1.01 5.79
N PHE A 43 5.28 -0.21 5.59
CA PHE A 43 4.93 0.89 6.47
C PHE A 43 3.44 0.80 6.80
N VAL A 44 3.05 1.52 7.84
CA VAL A 44 1.68 1.61 8.31
C VAL A 44 1.25 3.06 8.12
N TYR A 45 0.13 3.26 7.44
CA TYR A 45 -0.45 4.58 7.22
C TYR A 45 -1.77 4.69 7.97
N GLU A 46 -1.85 5.67 8.87
CA GLU A 46 -3.09 6.02 9.56
C GLU A 46 -3.73 7.21 8.84
N CYS A 47 -5.02 7.11 8.57
CA CYS A 47 -5.78 8.08 7.81
C CYS A 47 -7.21 8.20 8.34
N GLU A 48 -7.94 9.20 7.88
CA GLU A 48 -9.37 9.31 8.17
C GLU A 48 -10.13 8.11 7.56
N PRO A 49 -11.28 7.69 8.12
CA PRO A 49 -12.16 6.74 7.45
C PRO A 49 -12.87 7.39 6.24
N GLY A 50 -13.30 6.56 5.28
CA GLY A 50 -14.03 6.99 4.09
C GLY A 50 -13.28 6.68 2.80
N LYS A 51 -13.40 7.58 1.81
CA LYS A 51 -12.89 7.37 0.46
C LYS A 51 -11.45 7.82 0.31
N HIS A 52 -10.60 6.93 -0.18
CA HIS A 52 -9.19 7.20 -0.47
C HIS A 52 -8.82 6.74 -1.87
N LEU A 53 -7.78 7.35 -2.44
CA LEU A 53 -7.18 6.91 -3.69
C LEU A 53 -5.71 6.58 -3.44
N PHE A 54 -5.45 5.34 -3.09
CA PHE A 54 -4.08 4.88 -2.91
C PHE A 54 -3.44 4.59 -4.25
N TRP A 55 -2.26 5.15 -4.47
CA TRP A 55 -1.49 4.80 -5.65
C TRP A 55 0.00 4.81 -5.40
N ALA A 56 0.70 4.03 -6.22
CA ALA A 56 2.14 3.95 -6.17
C ALA A 56 2.74 4.19 -7.55
N ARG A 57 3.90 4.83 -7.54
CA ARG A 57 4.68 5.16 -8.72
C ARG A 57 6.00 4.40 -8.74
N SER A 58 6.23 3.77 -9.88
CA SER A 58 7.55 3.37 -10.37
C SER A 58 7.71 3.94 -11.79
N GLU A 59 8.03 3.13 -12.79
CA GLU A 59 7.91 3.56 -14.19
C GLU A 59 6.45 3.63 -14.68
N ASN A 60 5.54 2.94 -13.98
CA ASN A 60 4.09 3.06 -14.15
C ASN A 60 3.46 3.68 -12.89
N LYS A 61 2.17 3.95 -13.00
CA LYS A 61 1.28 4.24 -11.86
C LYS A 61 0.33 3.05 -11.66
N SER A 62 0.06 2.69 -10.42
CA SER A 62 -0.93 1.67 -10.05
C SER A 62 -1.86 2.27 -9.01
N PHE A 63 -3.15 2.26 -9.28
CA PHE A 63 -4.19 2.87 -8.45
C PHE A 63 -5.05 1.80 -7.77
N VAL A 64 -5.52 2.15 -6.57
CA VAL A 64 -6.51 1.43 -5.76
C VAL A 64 -7.47 2.48 -5.22
N GLU A 65 -8.75 2.34 -5.53
CA GLU A 65 -9.81 3.06 -4.85
C GLU A 65 -10.13 2.32 -3.55
N ALA A 66 -10.29 3.05 -2.44
CA ALA A 66 -10.54 2.46 -1.15
C ALA A 66 -11.73 3.12 -0.45
N GLU A 67 -12.51 2.31 0.24
CA GLU A 67 -13.56 2.76 1.16
C GLU A 67 -13.29 2.12 2.52
N LEU A 68 -12.83 2.95 3.47
CA LEU A 68 -12.31 2.52 4.76
C LEU A 68 -13.33 2.79 5.88
N GLN A 69 -13.69 1.75 6.62
CA GLN A 69 -14.52 1.89 7.82
C GLN A 69 -13.74 2.42 9.02
N PRO A 70 -14.39 3.22 9.89
CA PRO A 70 -13.87 3.62 11.20
C PRO A 70 -13.29 2.46 12.02
N GLY A 71 -12.06 2.60 12.51
CA GLY A 71 -11.36 1.55 13.26
C GLY A 71 -10.93 0.33 12.41
N GLY A 72 -11.08 0.40 11.09
CA GLY A 72 -10.71 -0.67 10.18
C GLY A 72 -9.21 -0.74 9.96
N THR A 73 -8.65 -1.95 9.92
CA THR A 73 -7.28 -2.20 9.47
C THR A 73 -7.30 -2.94 8.15
N TYR A 74 -6.51 -2.49 7.18
CA TYR A 74 -6.49 -2.99 5.81
C TYR A 74 -5.08 -3.27 5.33
N LEU A 75 -4.97 -3.96 4.20
CA LEU A 75 -3.70 -4.40 3.66
C LEU A 75 -3.65 -4.26 2.14
N ILE A 76 -2.55 -3.69 1.65
CA ILE A 76 -2.19 -3.64 0.24
C ILE A 76 -0.82 -4.32 0.08
N ASP A 77 -0.74 -5.38 -0.72
CA ASP A 77 0.53 -5.95 -1.15
C ASP A 77 1.06 -5.19 -2.36
N VAL A 78 2.29 -4.71 -2.23
CA VAL A 78 3.01 -3.90 -3.20
C VAL A 78 3.95 -4.82 -3.97
N VAL A 79 3.49 -5.26 -5.14
CA VAL A 79 4.18 -6.28 -5.91
C VAL A 79 5.01 -5.66 -7.03
N PRO A 80 6.36 -5.70 -6.95
CA PRO A 80 7.23 -5.36 -8.06
C PRO A 80 7.02 -6.32 -9.24
N LYS A 81 7.05 -5.77 -10.44
CA LYS A 81 6.93 -6.50 -11.71
C LYS A 81 8.07 -6.11 -12.63
N MET A 82 8.93 -7.09 -12.90
CA MET A 82 9.96 -6.98 -13.93
C MET A 82 9.37 -7.39 -15.28
N GLY A 83 9.45 -6.50 -16.25
CA GLY A 83 9.29 -6.80 -17.67
C GLY A 83 10.62 -6.63 -18.41
N GLY A 84 10.68 -7.05 -19.67
CA GLY A 84 11.91 -7.01 -20.47
C GLY A 84 12.55 -5.62 -20.64
N LEU A 85 11.75 -4.54 -20.49
CA LEU A 85 12.22 -3.15 -20.61
C LEU A 85 11.76 -2.24 -19.46
N LYS A 86 10.92 -2.74 -18.53
CA LYS A 86 10.27 -1.89 -17.53
C LYS A 86 10.19 -2.51 -16.13
N ALA A 87 10.52 -1.70 -15.14
CA ALA A 87 10.31 -1.95 -13.72
C ALA A 87 8.99 -1.32 -13.27
N SER A 88 7.95 -2.14 -13.09
CA SER A 88 6.61 -1.68 -12.73
C SER A 88 6.20 -2.09 -11.31
N VAL A 89 5.23 -1.37 -10.76
CA VAL A 89 4.58 -1.67 -9.48
C VAL A 89 3.13 -2.06 -9.73
N ARG A 90 2.62 -3.01 -8.95
CA ARG A 90 1.20 -3.29 -8.83
C ARG A 90 0.80 -3.24 -7.36
N LEU A 91 -0.18 -2.40 -7.05
CA LEU A 91 -0.90 -2.46 -5.78
C LEU A 91 -1.98 -3.53 -5.86
N ILE A 92 -2.05 -4.37 -4.83
CA ILE A 92 -3.03 -5.45 -4.72
C ILE A 92 -3.73 -5.28 -3.36
N PRO A 93 -5.00 -4.81 -3.34
CA PRO A 93 -5.86 -4.91 -2.16
C PRO A 93 -5.94 -6.37 -1.72
N VAL A 94 -5.74 -6.62 -0.44
CA VAL A 94 -5.68 -7.97 0.09
C VAL A 94 -6.96 -8.32 0.83
N ASP A 95 -7.71 -9.24 0.26
CA ASP A 95 -8.72 -10.02 0.99
C ASP A 95 -8.04 -11.30 1.53
N VAL A 96 -7.99 -11.43 2.86
CA VAL A 96 -7.32 -12.56 3.53
C VAL A 96 -7.96 -13.91 3.22
N SER A 97 -9.23 -13.93 2.77
CA SER A 97 -9.93 -15.17 2.40
C SER A 97 -9.40 -15.79 1.10
N ASP A 98 -8.81 -14.99 0.21
CA ASP A 98 -8.30 -15.43 -1.11
C ASP A 98 -6.81 -15.09 -1.35
N TYR A 99 -6.13 -14.47 -0.39
CA TYR A 99 -4.73 -14.08 -0.53
C TYR A 99 -3.73 -14.96 0.24
N LYS A 100 -2.54 -15.17 -0.35
CA LYS A 100 -1.47 -15.97 0.27
C LYS A 100 -0.66 -15.16 1.29
N MET A 101 -1.18 -15.10 2.52
CA MET A 101 -0.65 -14.27 3.61
C MET A 101 0.75 -14.64 4.14
N LYS A 102 1.23 -15.87 3.91
CA LYS A 102 2.46 -16.40 4.52
C LYS A 102 3.70 -15.50 4.36
N LYS A 103 3.87 -14.81 3.22
CA LYS A 103 5.02 -13.93 3.00
C LYS A 103 4.86 -12.61 3.76
N ILE A 104 3.67 -12.04 3.76
CA ILE A 104 3.33 -10.82 4.48
C ILE A 104 3.46 -11.05 5.98
N GLN A 105 2.87 -12.11 6.52
CA GLN A 105 2.98 -12.46 7.93
C GLN A 105 4.44 -12.61 8.37
N LYS A 106 5.27 -13.30 7.58
CA LYS A 106 6.71 -13.42 7.85
C LYS A 106 7.45 -12.08 7.80
N LEU A 107 7.04 -11.17 6.93
CA LEU A 107 7.64 -9.85 6.81
C LEU A 107 7.32 -9.02 8.05
N VAL A 108 6.03 -8.88 8.36
CA VAL A 108 5.51 -8.08 9.48
C VAL A 108 6.01 -8.62 10.83
N THR A 109 6.11 -9.94 10.99
CA THR A 109 6.64 -10.55 12.23
C THR A 109 8.14 -10.30 12.42
N LYS A 110 8.91 -10.09 11.34
CA LYS A 110 10.39 -10.03 11.40
C LYS A 110 10.96 -8.62 11.33
N GLN A 111 10.18 -7.66 10.84
CA GLN A 111 10.65 -6.31 10.58
C GLN A 111 9.76 -5.32 11.30
N GLU A 112 10.36 -4.21 11.72
CA GLU A 112 9.61 -3.05 12.17
C GLU A 112 9.07 -2.29 10.96
N ALA A 113 7.95 -1.60 11.17
CA ALA A 113 7.38 -0.72 10.16
C ALA A 113 8.36 0.41 9.86
N ARG A 114 8.49 0.76 8.59
CA ARG A 114 9.17 2.00 8.20
C ARG A 114 8.31 3.18 8.62
N THR A 115 8.96 4.20 9.13
CA THR A 115 8.37 5.49 9.48
C THR A 115 8.94 6.55 8.55
N PHE A 116 8.16 7.60 8.29
CA PHE A 116 8.58 8.76 7.51
C PHE A 116 8.34 10.01 8.36
N SER A 117 9.33 10.90 8.46
CA SER A 117 9.15 12.16 9.16
C SER A 117 8.34 13.15 8.31
N GLU A 118 7.78 14.18 8.95
CA GLU A 118 7.06 15.25 8.23
C GLU A 118 7.96 15.93 7.20
N GLU A 119 9.24 16.13 7.52
CA GLU A 119 10.22 16.72 6.61
C GLU A 119 10.50 15.82 5.41
N GLU A 120 10.64 14.51 5.62
CA GLU A 120 10.84 13.54 4.53
C GLU A 120 9.63 13.52 3.59
N LEU A 121 8.41 13.52 4.14
CA LEU A 121 7.18 13.56 3.34
C LEU A 121 7.03 14.88 2.58
N ALA A 122 7.37 16.02 3.20
CA ALA A 122 7.36 17.32 2.55
C ALA A 122 8.37 17.43 1.39
N GLU A 123 9.56 16.83 1.56
CA GLU A 123 10.56 16.72 0.49
C GLU A 123 10.02 15.86 -0.66
N ILE A 124 9.45 14.68 -0.35
CA ILE A 124 8.85 13.81 -1.38
C ILE A 124 7.70 14.52 -2.10
N GLN A 125 6.84 15.22 -1.37
CA GLN A 125 5.72 16.00 -1.92
C GLN A 125 6.23 17.02 -2.94
N THR A 126 7.28 17.76 -2.58
CA THR A 126 7.88 18.78 -3.43
C THR A 126 8.50 18.16 -4.68
N ASP A 127 9.33 17.12 -4.51
CA ASP A 127 10.02 16.43 -5.60
C ASP A 127 9.05 15.75 -6.59
N MET A 128 7.88 15.32 -6.10
CA MET A 128 6.91 14.55 -6.87
C MET A 128 5.73 15.38 -7.35
N ALA A 129 5.69 16.70 -7.14
CA ALA A 129 4.54 17.54 -7.46
C ALA A 129 4.03 17.36 -8.91
N GLU A 130 4.92 17.36 -9.91
CA GLU A 130 4.54 17.13 -11.31
C GLU A 130 4.06 15.67 -11.55
N VAL A 131 4.65 14.71 -10.84
CA VAL A 131 4.28 13.29 -10.93
C VAL A 131 2.88 13.06 -10.36
N ILE A 132 2.55 13.76 -9.26
CA ILE A 132 1.24 13.76 -8.61
C ILE A 132 0.19 14.35 -9.54
N ALA A 133 0.41 15.55 -10.08
CA ALA A 133 -0.53 16.18 -11.03
C ALA A 133 -0.82 15.27 -12.23
N ARG A 134 0.24 14.72 -12.86
CA ARG A 134 0.10 13.73 -13.94
C ARG A 134 -0.49 12.40 -13.48
N GLY A 135 -0.48 12.11 -12.18
CA GLY A 135 -1.11 10.95 -11.57
C GLY A 135 -2.62 11.10 -11.56
N MET A 136 -3.10 12.23 -11.05
CA MET A 136 -4.51 12.55 -10.99
C MET A 136 -5.13 12.66 -12.38
N GLU A 137 -4.48 13.35 -13.33
CA GLU A 137 -4.94 13.38 -14.72
C GLU A 137 -5.04 11.98 -15.36
N ASN A 138 -4.10 11.09 -15.03
CA ASN A 138 -4.11 9.73 -15.57
C ASN A 138 -5.29 8.94 -15.01
N TYR A 139 -5.59 9.13 -13.73
CA TYR A 139 -6.70 8.49 -13.06
C TYR A 139 -8.05 8.98 -13.60
N GLU A 140 -8.24 10.29 -13.74
CA GLU A 140 -9.44 10.88 -14.37
C GLU A 140 -9.67 10.31 -15.78
N LYS A 141 -8.63 10.29 -16.61
CA LYS A 141 -8.68 9.67 -17.95
C LYS A 141 -8.97 8.17 -17.91
N MET A 142 -8.64 7.46 -16.83
CA MET A 142 -9.01 6.06 -16.65
C MET A 142 -10.49 5.92 -16.32
N GLN A 143 -11.03 6.79 -15.45
CA GLN A 143 -12.44 6.83 -15.09
C GLN A 143 -13.33 7.18 -16.29
N GLU A 144 -12.98 8.20 -17.06
CA GLU A 144 -13.70 8.58 -18.30
C GLU A 144 -13.79 7.43 -19.31
N LYS A 145 -12.77 6.58 -19.34
CA LYS A 145 -12.69 5.41 -20.23
C LYS A 145 -13.34 4.16 -19.64
N GLY A 146 -13.96 4.26 -18.46
CA GLY A 146 -14.58 3.13 -17.76
C GLY A 146 -13.59 2.00 -17.45
N LYS A 147 -12.31 2.33 -17.22
CA LYS A 147 -11.31 1.32 -16.86
C LYS A 147 -11.51 0.88 -15.42
N ASP A 148 -11.51 -0.43 -15.21
CA ASP A 148 -11.57 -1.03 -13.89
C ASP A 148 -10.33 -0.66 -13.05
N VAL A 149 -10.57 -0.09 -11.88
CA VAL A 149 -9.57 0.21 -10.85
C VAL A 149 -9.81 -0.73 -9.68
N LYS A 150 -8.72 -1.26 -9.11
CA LYS A 150 -8.84 -2.19 -7.99
C LYS A 150 -9.45 -1.51 -6.78
N GLN A 151 -10.30 -2.24 -6.09
CA GLN A 151 -11.05 -1.75 -4.93
C GLN A 151 -10.51 -2.39 -3.66
N LEU A 152 -10.27 -1.59 -2.63
CA LEU A 152 -10.08 -2.03 -1.26
C LEU A 152 -11.37 -1.69 -0.50
N SER A 153 -12.17 -2.71 -0.24
CA SER A 153 -13.52 -2.53 0.26
C SER A 153 -13.61 -2.72 1.78
N PRO A 154 -14.67 -2.20 2.43
CA PRO A 154 -14.92 -2.30 3.86
C PRO A 154 -14.78 -3.70 4.47
N GLU A 155 -15.18 -4.73 3.75
CA GLU A 155 -15.16 -6.12 4.20
C GLU A 155 -13.76 -6.75 4.21
N MET A 156 -12.77 -6.11 3.58
CA MET A 156 -11.38 -6.58 3.53
C MET A 156 -10.59 -6.23 4.80
N THR A 157 -11.26 -5.85 5.89
CA THR A 157 -10.61 -5.59 7.17
C THR A 157 -9.89 -6.84 7.69
N ILE A 158 -8.76 -6.62 8.33
CA ILE A 158 -7.93 -7.67 8.93
C ILE A 158 -7.78 -7.45 10.44
N SER A 159 -7.48 -8.53 11.16
CA SER A 159 -7.14 -8.52 12.57
C SER A 159 -5.64 -8.73 12.79
N GLU A 160 -5.18 -8.55 14.03
CA GLU A 160 -3.78 -8.85 14.40
C GLU A 160 -3.40 -10.30 14.10
N ASP A 161 -4.31 -11.24 14.37
CA ASP A 161 -4.09 -12.67 14.16
C ASP A 161 -3.84 -13.01 12.69
N ASP A 162 -4.38 -12.22 11.76
CA ASP A 162 -4.15 -12.38 10.32
C ASP A 162 -2.73 -11.98 9.91
N LEU A 163 -2.06 -11.13 10.69
CA LEU A 163 -0.73 -10.58 10.40
C LEU A 163 0.41 -11.33 11.10
N VAL A 164 0.14 -12.10 12.15
CA VAL A 164 1.17 -12.79 12.94
C VAL A 164 1.47 -14.18 12.37
N PHE A 165 2.75 -14.46 12.07
CA PHE A 165 3.16 -15.81 11.68
C PHE A 165 3.30 -16.71 12.92
N VAL A 166 2.29 -17.55 13.19
CA VAL A 166 2.39 -18.59 14.22
C VAL A 166 3.04 -19.85 13.63
N LYS A 167 4.26 -20.18 14.08
CA LYS A 167 4.91 -21.45 13.73
C LYS A 167 4.16 -22.59 14.43
N LYS A 168 3.30 -23.33 13.72
CA LYS A 168 2.76 -24.60 14.25
C LYS A 168 3.93 -25.49 14.63
N SER A 169 4.07 -25.81 15.93
CA SER A 169 5.00 -26.86 16.36
C SER A 169 4.52 -28.16 15.71
N LYS A 170 5.44 -28.89 15.07
CA LYS A 170 5.15 -30.27 14.68
C LYS A 170 5.03 -31.05 16.00
N LYS A 171 3.83 -31.57 16.25
CA LYS A 171 3.61 -32.61 17.26
C LYS A 171 4.20 -33.91 16.75
#